data_AF-A0A920NH47-F1
#
_entry.id   AF-A0A920NH47-F1
#
_cell.length_a   1.000
_cell.length_b   1.000
_cell.length_c   1.000
_cell.angle_alpha   90.00
_cell.angle_beta   90.00
_cell.angle_gamma   90.00
#
_symmetry.space_group_name_H-M   'P 1'
#
loop_
_entity.id
_entity.type
_entity.pdbx_description
1 polymer ?
#
loop_
_entity_poly.entity_id
_entity_poly.type
_entity_poly.pdbx_seq_one_letter_code
_entity_poly.pdbx_strand_id
1 'polypeptide(L)'
;MDVKDNYHFPDRGFVGKETWYTPNLDVFLEHPKIACLNEHFSMFVDVFGVYVVATSDAPINYVVHTANVLAQYIDNDADGMPDDLAVLDHLVDNKFVVPVWSGGGFFW
;
A
#
# COMPACT_ATOMS: atom_id res chain seq x y z
N MET A 1 -30.20 -15.87 -9.67
CA MET A 1 -29.78 -17.28 -9.79
C MET A 1 -28.72 -17.23 -10.87
N ASP A 2 -27.44 -17.29 -10.56
CA ASP A 2 -26.80 -18.34 -9.78
C ASP A 2 -26.17 -17.90 -8.44
N VAL A 3 -26.39 -18.75 -7.43
CA VAL A 3 -25.66 -18.81 -6.15
C VAL A 3 -24.34 -19.52 -6.43
N LYS A 4 -23.20 -19.06 -5.84
CA LYS A 4 -21.97 -19.79 -5.38
C LYS A 4 -20.83 -18.76 -5.25
N ASP A 5 -20.18 -18.48 -4.12
CA ASP A 5 -20.12 -19.14 -2.83
C ASP A 5 -19.81 -18.09 -1.73
N ASN A 6 -20.50 -18.20 -0.60
CA ASN A 6 -20.07 -17.59 0.65
C ASN A 6 -18.70 -18.18 0.99
N TYR A 7 -17.61 -17.45 0.74
CA TYR A 7 -16.30 -17.85 1.22
C TYR A 7 -16.24 -17.60 2.73
N HIS A 8 -16.68 -18.60 3.49
CA HIS A 8 -16.31 -18.73 4.89
C HIS A 8 -14.85 -19.16 4.92
N PHE A 9 -13.96 -18.18 5.07
CA PHE A 9 -12.55 -18.43 5.35
C PHE A 9 -12.47 -19.10 6.74
N PRO A 10 -12.02 -20.36 6.84
CA PRO A 10 -11.87 -20.99 8.14
C PRO A 10 -10.81 -20.22 8.93
N ASP A 11 -11.20 -19.81 10.13
CA ASP A 11 -10.39 -19.07 11.09
C ASP A 11 -9.00 -19.69 11.25
N ARG A 12 -8.03 -19.20 10.48
CA ARG A 12 -6.61 -19.42 10.71
C ARG A 12 -6.01 -18.17 11.31
N GLY A 13 -6.29 -17.97 12.59
CA GLY A 13 -5.34 -17.41 13.55
C GLY A 13 -4.78 -16.00 13.31
N PHE A 14 -5.45 -15.12 12.58
CA PHE A 14 -5.06 -13.71 12.52
C PHE A 14 -6.02 -12.85 13.34
N VAL A 15 -5.49 -12.31 14.44
CA VAL A 15 -6.11 -11.31 15.29
C VAL A 15 -6.36 -10.04 14.45
N GLY A 16 -7.64 -9.68 14.28
CA GLY A 16 -8.08 -8.36 13.81
C GLY A 16 -8.18 -8.20 12.28
N LYS A 17 -9.34 -8.54 11.69
CA LYS A 17 -9.72 -7.99 10.39
C LYS A 17 -10.26 -6.58 10.64
N GLU A 18 -9.36 -5.61 10.71
CA GLU A 18 -9.71 -4.19 10.71
C GLU A 18 -10.60 -3.93 9.48
N THR A 19 -11.70 -3.20 9.63
CA THR A 19 -12.57 -2.84 8.52
C THR A 19 -11.76 -2.04 7.50
N TRP A 20 -11.54 -2.55 6.29
CA TRP A 20 -10.82 -1.80 5.27
C TRP A 20 -11.59 -0.51 4.96
N TYR A 21 -10.85 0.58 4.94
CA TYR A 21 -11.33 1.91 4.63
C TYR A 21 -10.44 2.44 3.51
N THR A 22 -10.99 3.31 2.67
CA THR A 22 -10.22 4.00 1.64
C THR A 22 -8.96 4.62 2.28
N PRO A 23 -7.74 4.30 1.78
CA PRO A 23 -6.52 4.82 2.38
C PRO A 23 -6.51 6.35 2.27
N ASN A 24 -6.19 7.06 3.36
CA ASN A 24 -6.19 8.52 3.39
C ASN A 24 -5.03 9.14 2.57
N LEU A 25 -4.07 8.31 2.15
CA LEU A 25 -2.87 8.69 1.38
C LEU A 25 -2.03 9.82 2.03
N ASP A 26 -2.09 9.92 3.36
CA ASP A 26 -1.27 10.87 4.12
C ASP A 26 0.22 10.55 3.97
N VAL A 27 1.04 11.60 3.93
CA VAL A 27 2.49 11.47 3.93
C VAL A 27 3.02 11.54 5.35
N PHE A 28 3.59 10.44 5.82
CA PHE A 28 4.28 10.33 7.09
C PHE A 28 5.78 10.58 6.92
N LEU A 29 6.42 11.08 7.98
CA LEU A 29 7.86 11.34 8.00
C LEU A 29 8.69 10.13 8.47
N GLU A 30 8.05 9.13 9.05
CA GLU A 30 8.68 7.93 9.59
C GLU A 30 7.80 6.69 9.31
N HIS A 31 8.44 5.57 8.99
CA HIS A 31 7.80 4.28 8.90
C HIS A 31 7.49 3.73 10.30
N PRO A 32 6.23 3.36 10.61
CA PRO A 32 5.80 3.05 11.97
C PRO A 32 6.38 1.74 12.54
N LYS A 33 6.76 0.79 11.66
CA LYS A 33 7.18 -0.58 12.07
C LYS A 33 8.61 -0.99 11.70
N ILE A 34 9.28 -0.31 10.77
CA ILE A 34 10.55 -0.75 10.16
C ILE A 34 11.55 0.40 10.28
N ALA A 35 12.29 0.43 11.39
CA ALA A 35 13.14 1.56 11.74
C ALA A 35 14.28 1.81 10.72
N CYS A 36 14.85 0.77 10.10
CA CYS A 36 15.94 0.94 9.14
C CYS A 36 15.54 1.69 7.86
N LEU A 37 14.24 1.76 7.52
CA LEU A 37 13.79 2.57 6.39
C LEU A 37 13.92 4.07 6.69
N ASN A 38 13.80 4.48 7.95
CA ASN A 38 13.92 5.89 8.37
C ASN A 38 15.36 6.42 8.23
N GLU A 39 16.35 5.54 8.04
CA GLU A 39 17.74 5.92 7.77
C GLU A 39 17.96 6.35 6.31
N HIS A 40 17.07 5.95 5.41
CA HIS A 40 17.21 6.15 3.97
C HIS A 40 16.07 6.94 3.33
N PHE A 41 14.88 6.94 3.94
CA PHE A 41 13.68 7.59 3.42
C PHE A 41 13.09 8.52 4.47
N SER A 42 12.38 9.56 4.02
CA SER A 42 11.79 10.59 4.88
C SER A 42 10.33 10.90 4.55
N MET A 43 9.75 10.18 3.59
CA MET A 43 8.36 10.30 3.18
C MET A 43 7.81 8.89 2.97
N PHE A 44 6.66 8.62 3.58
CA PHE A 44 6.02 7.33 3.60
C PHE A 44 4.52 7.50 3.38
N VAL A 45 3.93 6.73 2.47
CA VAL A 45 2.47 6.68 2.30
C VAL A 45 2.03 5.23 2.40
N ASP A 46 1.11 4.95 3.32
CA ASP A 46 0.52 3.63 3.52
C ASP A 46 -0.65 3.42 2.55
N VAL A 47 -0.53 2.42 1.68
CA VAL A 47 -1.57 1.98 0.74
C VAL A 47 -1.90 0.53 1.03
N PHE A 48 -2.93 0.30 1.85
CA PHE A 48 -3.37 -1.03 2.30
C PHE A 48 -2.26 -1.90 2.93
N GLY A 49 -1.26 -1.27 3.58
CA GLY A 49 -0.10 -1.93 4.17
C GLY A 49 1.14 -1.99 3.25
N VAL A 50 1.01 -1.62 1.98
CA VAL A 50 2.14 -1.46 1.05
C VAL A 50 2.58 0.00 1.07
N TYR A 51 3.88 0.24 1.27
CA TYR A 51 4.39 1.59 1.45
C TYR A 51 4.99 2.16 0.16
N VAL A 52 4.55 3.36 -0.22
CA VAL A 52 5.31 4.25 -1.10
C VAL A 52 6.36 4.95 -0.24
N VAL A 53 7.62 4.90 -0.64
CA VAL A 53 8.76 5.46 0.12
C VAL A 53 9.55 6.43 -0.73
N ALA A 54 10.03 7.52 -0.13
CA ALA A 54 10.80 8.51 -0.88
C ALA A 54 11.83 9.25 -0.01
N THR A 55 12.92 9.67 -0.65
CA THR A 55 13.94 10.55 -0.07
C THR A 55 13.45 11.99 -0.04
N SER A 56 14.04 12.83 0.82
CA SER A 56 13.61 14.22 1.05
C SER A 56 13.71 15.14 -0.18
N ASP A 57 14.49 14.75 -1.18
CA ASP A 57 14.68 15.45 -2.45
C ASP A 57 13.68 15.02 -3.54
N ALA A 58 12.89 13.96 -3.31
CA ALA A 58 11.87 13.53 -4.25
C ALA A 58 10.70 14.54 -4.31
N PRO A 59 10.18 14.88 -5.50
CA PRO A 59 9.01 15.75 -5.62
C PRO A 59 7.77 15.13 -4.97
N ILE A 60 7.16 15.85 -4.02
CA ILE A 60 5.96 15.38 -3.28
C ILE A 60 4.81 14.98 -4.19
N ASN A 61 4.63 15.67 -5.32
CA ASN A 61 3.59 15.36 -6.30
C ASN A 61 3.80 13.99 -6.96
N TYR A 62 5.04 13.50 -7.07
CA TYR A 62 5.32 12.16 -7.59
C TYR A 62 5.02 11.08 -6.54
N VAL A 63 5.32 11.36 -5.27
CA VAL A 63 4.95 10.47 -4.15
C VAL A 63 3.43 10.29 -4.11
N VAL A 64 2.68 11.39 -4.10
CA VAL A 64 1.21 11.37 -4.08
C VAL A 64 0.64 10.69 -5.32
N HIS A 65 1.17 10.98 -6.52
CA HIS A 65 0.70 10.32 -7.74
C HIS A 65 0.94 8.81 -7.70
N THR A 66 2.13 8.38 -7.26
CA THR A 66 2.49 6.96 -7.13
C THR A 66 1.55 6.25 -6.15
N ALA A 67 1.24 6.88 -5.01
CA ALA A 67 0.32 6.32 -4.03
C ALA A 67 -1.11 6.18 -4.59
N ASN A 68 -1.58 7.14 -5.39
CA ASN A 68 -2.88 7.05 -6.06
C ASN A 68 -2.92 5.92 -7.10
N VAL A 69 -1.87 5.74 -7.89
CA VAL A 69 -1.78 4.64 -8.88
C VAL A 69 -1.72 3.29 -8.16
N LEU A 70 -0.94 3.18 -7.08
CA LEU A 70 -0.87 1.96 -6.28
C LEU A 70 -2.23 1.62 -5.64
N ALA A 71 -2.96 2.63 -5.15
CA ALA A 71 -4.30 2.42 -4.60
C ALA A 71 -5.25 1.86 -5.66
N GLN A 72 -5.26 2.44 -6.86
CA GLN A 72 -6.08 1.96 -7.99
C GLN A 72 -5.64 0.59 -8.55
N TYR A 73 -4.37 0.22 -8.34
CA TYR A 73 -3.88 -1.11 -8.70
C TYR A 73 -4.38 -2.19 -7.72
N ILE A 74 -4.43 -1.86 -6.42
CA ILE A 74 -4.85 -2.79 -5.36
C ILE A 74 -6.38 -2.90 -5.27
N ASP A 75 -7.08 -1.77 -5.44
CA ASP A 75 -8.53 -1.61 -5.39
C ASP A 75 -8.95 -0.93 -6.72
N ASN A 76 -9.27 -1.74 -7.73
CA ASN A 76 -9.53 -1.29 -9.08
C ASN A 76 -11.00 -0.97 -9.36
N ASP A 77 -11.91 -1.39 -8.47
CA ASP A 77 -13.33 -1.01 -8.50
C ASP A 77 -13.66 0.17 -7.57
N ALA A 78 -12.69 0.59 -6.76
CA ALA A 78 -12.71 1.75 -5.87
C ALA A 78 -13.78 1.66 -4.77
N ASP A 79 -14.11 0.45 -4.33
CA ASP A 79 -15.05 0.23 -3.23
C ASP A 79 -14.42 0.44 -1.83
N GLY A 80 -13.10 0.65 -1.79
CA GLY A 80 -12.31 0.85 -0.57
C GLY A 80 -11.76 -0.45 0.01
N MET A 81 -11.91 -1.58 -0.68
CA MET A 81 -11.39 -2.90 -0.31
C MET A 81 -10.40 -3.38 -1.38
N PRO A 82 -9.27 -4.00 -0.98
CA PRO A 82 -8.40 -4.68 -1.94
C PRO A 82 -9.10 -5.83 -2.67
N ASP A 83 -8.99 -5.86 -4.00
CA ASP A 83 -9.68 -6.86 -4.84
C ASP A 83 -9.01 -8.25 -4.81
N ASP A 84 -7.69 -8.28 -4.87
CA ASP A 84 -6.89 -9.52 -4.84
C ASP A 84 -6.06 -9.59 -3.56
N LEU A 85 -6.64 -10.22 -2.54
CA LEU A 85 -5.99 -10.42 -1.25
C LEU A 85 -4.73 -11.29 -1.35
N ALA A 86 -4.64 -12.22 -2.30
CA ALA A 86 -3.46 -13.07 -2.44
C ALA A 86 -2.25 -12.26 -2.94
N VAL A 87 -2.49 -11.32 -3.86
CA VAL A 87 -1.47 -10.37 -4.31
C VAL A 87 -1.10 -9.42 -3.17
N LEU A 88 -2.08 -8.87 -2.45
CA LEU A 88 -1.81 -7.97 -1.33
C LEU A 88 -0.97 -8.64 -0.23
N ASP A 89 -1.39 -9.83 0.21
CA ASP A 89 -0.69 -10.62 1.22
C ASP A 89 0.76 -10.88 0.79
N HIS A 90 0.96 -11.23 -0.49
CA HIS A 90 2.30 -11.43 -1.02
C HIS A 90 3.16 -10.16 -0.95
N LEU A 91 2.61 -8.99 -1.29
CA LEU A 91 3.33 -7.72 -1.23
C LEU A 91 3.68 -7.33 0.21
N VAL A 92 2.74 -7.47 1.13
CA VAL A 92 2.89 -7.10 2.55
C VAL A 92 3.83 -8.06 3.29
N ASP A 93 3.64 -9.37 3.18
CA ASP A 93 4.43 -10.37 3.91
C ASP A 93 5.91 -10.35 3.51
N ASN A 94 6.16 -10.12 2.23
CA ASN A 94 7.51 -10.02 1.68
C ASN A 94 8.11 -8.60 1.81
N LYS A 95 7.38 -7.65 2.42
CA LYS A 95 7.84 -6.27 2.69
C LYS A 95 8.26 -5.54 1.42
N PHE A 96 7.50 -5.67 0.34
CA PHE A 96 7.69 -4.87 -0.85
C PHE A 96 7.37 -3.40 -0.58
N VAL A 97 8.12 -2.51 -1.23
CA VAL A 97 7.92 -1.06 -1.19
C VAL A 97 7.98 -0.50 -2.59
N VAL A 98 7.34 0.64 -2.81
CA VAL A 98 7.37 1.37 -4.08
C VAL A 98 8.20 2.65 -3.90
N PRO A 99 9.48 2.65 -4.31
CA PRO A 99 10.37 3.78 -4.10
C PRO A 99 10.18 4.88 -5.16
N VAL A 100 10.22 6.14 -4.73
CA VAL A 100 10.21 7.33 -5.59
C VAL A 100 11.49 8.14 -5.37
N TRP A 101 12.14 8.54 -6.46
CA TRP A 101 13.43 9.26 -6.44
C TRP A 101 13.33 10.61 -7.16
N SER A 102 14.28 11.51 -6.88
CA SER A 102 14.35 12.87 -7.44
C SER A 102 14.87 12.95 -8.89
N GLY A 103 15.50 11.89 -9.39
CA GLY A 103 16.18 11.86 -10.70
C GLY A 103 15.25 11.46 -11.86
N GLY A 104 15.37 12.17 -12.98
CA GLY A 104 14.63 11.93 -14.22
C GLY A 104 14.73 10.47 -14.70
N GLY A 105 13.68 9.72 -14.39
CA GLY A 105 13.46 8.34 -14.78
C GLY A 105 11.98 8.06 -14.58
N PHE A 106 11.22 8.34 -15.63
CA PHE A 106 9.80 8.02 -15.72
C PHE A 106 9.59 6.53 -15.46
N PHE A 107 8.90 6.18 -14.38
CA PHE A 107 8.09 4.97 -14.33
C PHE A 107 6.65 5.43 -14.50
N TRP A 108 6.30 5.68 -15.76
CA TRP A 108 5.09 5.27 -16.50
C TRP A 108 5.24 5.82 -17.93
#